data_AF-A0A383BL63-F1
#
_entry.id   AF-A0A383BL63-F1
#
_cell.length_a   1.000
_cell.length_b   1.000
_cell.length_c   1.000
_cell.angle_alpha   90.00
_cell.angle_beta   90.00
_cell.angle_gamma   90.00
#
_symmetry.space_group_name_H-M   'P 1'
#
loop_
_entity.id
_entity.type
_entity.pdbx_description
1 polymer ?
#
loop_
_entity_poly.entity_id
_entity_poly.type
_entity_poly.pdbx_seq_one_letter_code
_entity_poly.pdbx_strand_id
1 'polypeptide(L)'
;QENGKKLLDIIDALHRLEGVERIRISSIEPTTVPDGILERMTDSQHKLVPFLHLPVQSGSDTILQKMKRRYSVKEYAHEVHQAWKKVEDICIGTDVMVGFPGETEAQFLQTQNLLQDLPIHYFHVFPYSSRPGTPAQRLEDQLDPNQIRERAAKLRNLSRKKRRHAHRKLIGTTQQVLFEARKTDGSQSGYTANYTRVMLREDSGKDLCNQMIPVQITHLGDGLVYGSPTI
;
A
#
# COMPACT_ATOMS: atom_id res chain seq x y z
N GLN A 1 5.56 -30.34 -1.49
CA GLN A 1 4.58 -29.43 -0.87
C GLN A 1 4.76 -29.54 0.63
N GLU A 2 5.27 -28.49 1.26
CA GLU A 2 5.63 -28.45 2.69
C GLU A 2 4.36 -28.30 3.55
N ASN A 3 4.07 -29.30 4.39
CA ASN A 3 3.18 -29.32 5.55
C ASN A 3 1.72 -28.81 5.50
N GLY A 4 1.15 -28.42 4.36
CA GLY A 4 -0.29 -28.14 4.23
C GLY A 4 -0.83 -26.96 5.06
N LYS A 5 0.05 -26.21 5.75
CA LYS A 5 -0.30 -24.99 6.47
C LYS A 5 -0.49 -23.84 5.46
N LYS A 6 -1.55 -23.06 5.65
CA LYS A 6 -1.91 -21.90 4.85
C LYS A 6 -1.44 -20.61 5.54
N LEU A 7 -1.44 -19.51 4.80
CA LEU A 7 -1.08 -18.18 5.33
C LEU A 7 -1.87 -17.80 6.59
N LEU A 8 -3.17 -18.12 6.62
CA LEU A 8 -4.02 -17.82 7.77
C LEU A 8 -3.60 -18.56 9.05
N ASP A 9 -3.10 -19.80 8.93
CA ASP A 9 -2.63 -20.55 10.10
C ASP A 9 -1.45 -19.84 10.78
N ILE A 10 -0.59 -19.19 9.98
CA ILE A 10 0.54 -18.40 10.47
C ILE A 10 0.04 -17.12 11.13
N ILE A 11 -0.90 -16.42 10.49
CA ILE A 11 -1.48 -15.18 11.02
C ILE A 11 -2.17 -15.44 12.38
N ASP A 12 -2.97 -16.50 12.47
CA ASP A 12 -3.68 -16.86 13.69
C ASP A 12 -2.72 -17.32 14.79
N ALA A 13 -1.63 -18.00 14.42
CA ALA A 13 -0.57 -18.35 15.37
C ALA A 13 0.14 -17.11 15.92
N LEU A 14 0.48 -16.15 15.07
CA LEU A 14 1.09 -14.88 15.48
C LEU A 14 0.14 -14.07 16.37
N HIS A 15 -1.16 -14.10 16.10
CA HIS A 15 -2.15 -13.39 16.90
C HIS A 15 -2.15 -13.87 18.36
N ARG A 16 -1.93 -15.17 18.60
CA ARG A 16 -1.87 -15.77 19.93
C ARG A 16 -0.57 -15.50 20.70
N LEU A 17 0.46 -14.94 20.07
CA LEU A 17 1.72 -14.64 20.75
C LEU A 17 1.57 -13.45 21.69
N GLU A 18 2.08 -13.58 22.91
CA GLU A 18 2.21 -12.49 23.86
C GLU A 18 3.23 -11.46 23.36
N GLY A 19 2.99 -10.17 23.62
CA GLY A 19 3.85 -9.06 23.20
C GLY A 19 3.75 -8.66 21.72
N VAL A 20 3.10 -9.45 20.87
CA VAL A 20 2.74 -9.01 19.51
C VAL A 20 1.47 -8.16 19.62
N GLU A 21 1.54 -6.91 19.16
CA GLU A 21 0.37 -5.99 19.15
C GLU A 21 -0.26 -5.84 17.76
N ARG A 22 0.57 -5.93 16.71
CA ARG A 22 0.14 -5.72 15.33
C ARG A 22 0.81 -6.70 14.38
N ILE A 23 0.02 -7.23 13.47
CA ILE A 23 0.44 -8.07 12.36
C ILE A 23 0.07 -7.31 11.09
N ARG A 24 1.05 -7.06 10.23
CA ARG A 24 0.83 -6.44 8.92
C ARG A 24 1.40 -7.34 7.85
N ILE A 25 0.66 -7.52 6.78
CA ILE A 25 1.12 -8.27 5.61
C ILE A 25 1.67 -7.27 4.61
N SER A 26 2.92 -7.46 4.21
CA SER A 26 3.61 -6.50 3.35
C SER A 26 3.04 -6.44 1.93
N SER A 27 2.73 -7.58 1.31
CA SER A 27 2.17 -7.67 -0.04
C SER A 27 1.53 -9.05 -0.26
N ILE A 28 0.45 -9.09 -1.03
CA ILE A 28 -0.23 -10.32 -1.46
C ILE A 28 -0.52 -10.19 -2.96
N GLU A 29 -0.26 -11.26 -3.72
CA GLU A 29 -0.62 -11.29 -5.14
C GLU A 29 -2.15 -11.22 -5.29
N PRO A 30 -2.70 -10.41 -6.22
CA PRO A 30 -4.13 -10.43 -6.52
C PRO A 30 -4.64 -11.86 -6.79
N THR A 31 -5.91 -12.12 -6.50
CA THR A 31 -6.57 -13.45 -6.62
C THR A 31 -6.03 -14.55 -5.72
N THR A 32 -5.02 -14.25 -4.90
CA THR A 32 -4.47 -15.19 -3.91
C THR A 32 -4.78 -14.79 -2.47
N VAL A 33 -5.55 -13.70 -2.29
CA VAL A 33 -6.01 -13.21 -0.99
C VAL A 33 -6.87 -14.29 -0.32
N PRO A 34 -6.44 -14.91 0.80
CA PRO A 34 -7.17 -16.01 1.42
C PRO A 34 -8.55 -15.58 1.95
N ASP A 35 -9.55 -16.42 1.73
CA ASP A 35 -10.87 -16.28 2.36
C ASP A 35 -10.72 -16.25 3.89
N GLY A 36 -11.28 -15.26 4.57
CA GLY A 36 -11.11 -15.09 6.02
C GLY A 36 -10.12 -14.00 6.42
N ILE A 37 -9.31 -13.48 5.49
CA ILE A 37 -8.33 -12.44 5.84
C ILE A 37 -9.00 -11.11 6.19
N LEU A 38 -10.07 -10.76 5.45
CA LEU A 38 -10.81 -9.51 5.68
C LEU A 38 -11.59 -9.60 6.99
N GLU A 39 -12.15 -10.77 7.32
CA GLU A 39 -12.82 -11.06 8.58
C GLU A 39 -11.88 -10.81 9.78
N ARG A 40 -10.63 -11.23 9.68
CA ARG A 40 -9.59 -10.98 10.68
C ARG A 40 -9.17 -9.52 10.77
N MET A 41 -9.33 -8.75 9.69
CA MET A 41 -9.09 -7.30 9.72
C MET A 41 -10.29 -6.53 10.31
N THR A 42 -11.50 -7.09 10.23
CA THR A 42 -12.71 -6.49 10.84
C THR A 42 -12.86 -6.82 12.32
N ASP A 43 -12.22 -7.89 12.80
CA ASP A 43 -12.24 -8.27 14.20
C ASP A 43 -11.30 -7.36 15.01
N SER A 44 -11.86 -6.52 15.88
CA SER A 44 -11.11 -5.58 16.72
C SER A 44 -10.25 -6.27 17.78
N GLN A 45 -10.48 -7.55 18.09
CA GLN A 45 -9.64 -8.34 18.97
C GLN A 45 -8.46 -8.96 18.23
N HIS A 46 -8.57 -9.12 16.91
CA HIS A 46 -7.53 -9.71 16.11
C HIS A 46 -6.43 -8.69 15.80
N LYS A 47 -5.16 -9.13 15.86
CA LYS A 47 -3.99 -8.24 15.72
C LYS A 47 -3.65 -7.88 14.27
N LEU A 48 -4.44 -8.36 13.30
CA LEU A 48 -4.21 -8.13 11.88
C LEU A 48 -4.75 -6.75 11.51
N VAL A 49 -3.84 -5.84 11.17
CA VAL A 49 -4.21 -4.45 10.96
C VAL A 49 -4.89 -4.23 9.60
N PRO A 50 -5.74 -3.18 9.45
CA PRO A 50 -6.48 -2.89 8.22
C PRO A 50 -5.57 -2.28 7.14
N PHE A 51 -4.69 -3.11 6.60
CA PHE A 51 -3.76 -2.75 5.54
C PHE A 51 -3.64 -3.89 4.53
N LEU A 52 -3.83 -3.58 3.25
CA LEU A 52 -3.56 -4.48 2.15
C LEU A 52 -2.67 -3.81 1.12
N HIS A 53 -1.74 -4.58 0.58
CA HIS A 53 -0.95 -4.17 -0.57
C HIS A 53 -1.11 -5.22 -1.67
N LEU A 54 -1.78 -4.84 -2.75
CA LEU A 54 -2.19 -5.72 -3.85
C LEU A 54 -1.59 -5.21 -5.16
N PRO A 55 -0.46 -5.78 -5.64
CA PRO A 55 0.21 -5.31 -6.84
C PRO A 55 -0.60 -5.50 -8.14
N VAL A 56 -1.23 -4.44 -8.67
CA VAL A 56 -1.95 -4.51 -9.95
C VAL A 56 -1.02 -4.70 -11.15
N GLN A 57 0.18 -4.11 -11.12
CA GLN A 57 1.17 -4.02 -12.20
C GLN A 57 0.73 -3.16 -13.41
N SER A 58 -0.43 -3.40 -13.99
CA SER A 58 -0.99 -2.63 -15.10
C SER A 58 -2.51 -2.66 -15.07
N GLY A 59 -3.18 -1.59 -15.50
CA GLY A 59 -4.63 -1.58 -15.70
C GLY A 59 -5.06 -1.97 -17.11
N SER A 60 -4.21 -2.65 -17.87
CA SER A 60 -4.53 -3.18 -19.20
C SER A 60 -4.41 -4.70 -19.20
N ASP A 61 -5.51 -5.41 -19.48
CA ASP A 61 -5.51 -6.88 -19.57
C ASP A 61 -4.49 -7.40 -20.60
N THR A 62 -4.30 -6.69 -21.72
CA THR A 62 -3.29 -7.06 -22.73
C THR A 62 -1.87 -7.01 -22.15
N ILE A 63 -1.55 -5.99 -21.36
CA ILE A 63 -0.23 -5.86 -20.72
C ILE A 63 -0.08 -6.88 -19.59
N LEU A 64 -1.12 -7.09 -18.78
CA LEU A 64 -1.14 -8.11 -17.74
C LEU A 64 -0.88 -9.51 -18.30
N GLN A 65 -1.49 -9.85 -19.44
CA GLN A 65 -1.24 -11.11 -20.14
C GLN A 65 0.21 -11.22 -20.62
N LYS A 66 0.79 -10.15 -21.21
CA LYS A 66 2.21 -10.13 -21.58
C LYS A 66 3.15 -10.27 -20.37
N MET A 67 2.74 -9.75 -19.20
CA MET A 67 3.40 -9.94 -17.91
C MET A 67 3.16 -11.33 -17.29
N LYS A 68 2.38 -12.20 -17.93
CA LYS A 68 1.97 -13.54 -17.45
C LYS A 68 1.18 -13.52 -16.14
N ARG A 69 0.44 -12.45 -15.88
CA ARG A 69 -0.50 -12.38 -14.75
C ARG A 69 -1.72 -13.25 -15.05
N ARG A 70 -2.22 -13.92 -14.02
CA ARG A 70 -3.34 -14.88 -14.10
C ARG A 70 -4.66 -14.28 -13.59
N TYR A 71 -4.79 -12.96 -13.69
CA TYR A 71 -5.96 -12.20 -13.28
C TYR A 71 -6.21 -11.09 -14.30
N SER A 72 -7.47 -10.66 -14.36
CA SER A 72 -7.94 -9.52 -15.13
C SER A 72 -8.04 -8.26 -14.26
N VAL A 73 -8.11 -7.10 -14.92
CA VAL A 73 -8.40 -5.82 -14.29
C VAL A 73 -9.72 -5.86 -13.52
N LYS A 74 -10.72 -6.57 -14.05
CA LYS A 74 -12.04 -6.71 -13.42
C LYS A 74 -11.96 -7.48 -12.11
N GLU A 75 -11.22 -8.59 -12.07
CA GLU A 75 -11.04 -9.39 -10.85
C GLU A 75 -10.27 -8.59 -9.79
N TYR A 76 -9.19 -7.92 -10.19
CA TYR A 76 -8.44 -7.04 -9.29
C TYR A 76 -9.32 -5.91 -8.71
N ALA A 77 -10.09 -5.23 -9.57
CA ALA A 77 -10.99 -4.17 -9.13
C ALA A 77 -12.06 -4.69 -8.16
N HIS A 78 -12.60 -5.89 -8.42
CA HIS A 78 -13.56 -6.54 -7.54
C HIS A 78 -12.96 -6.77 -6.15
N GLU A 79 -11.76 -7.35 -6.05
CA GLU A 79 -11.07 -7.58 -4.77
C GLU A 79 -10.84 -6.30 -3.99
N VAL A 80 -10.34 -5.25 -4.65
CA VAL A 80 -10.12 -3.95 -4.02
C VAL A 80 -11.43 -3.37 -3.46
N HIS A 81 -12.52 -3.46 -4.22
CA HIS A 81 -13.81 -2.97 -3.75
C HIS A 81 -14.38 -3.81 -2.62
N GLN A 82 -14.21 -5.12 -2.63
CA GLN A 82 -14.66 -5.99 -1.54
C GLN A 82 -13.91 -5.68 -0.25
N ALA A 83 -12.59 -5.53 -0.31
CA ALA A 83 -11.78 -5.13 0.83
C ALA A 83 -12.20 -3.76 1.37
N TRP A 84 -12.33 -2.76 0.49
CA TRP A 84 -12.73 -1.41 0.86
C TRP A 84 -14.13 -1.31 1.48
N LYS A 85 -15.09 -2.11 0.99
CA LYS A 85 -16.46 -2.12 1.55
C LYS A 85 -16.54 -2.84 2.90
N LYS A 86 -15.70 -3.85 3.11
CA LYS A 86 -15.80 -4.75 4.27
C LYS A 86 -14.99 -4.28 5.47
N VAL A 87 -13.79 -3.74 5.23
CA VAL A 87 -12.87 -3.36 6.29
C VAL A 87 -12.86 -1.84 6.42
N GLU A 88 -13.38 -1.35 7.54
CA GLU A 88 -13.36 0.08 7.87
C GLU A 88 -11.92 0.61 7.91
N ASP A 89 -11.72 1.83 7.42
CA ASP A 89 -10.43 2.53 7.39
C ASP A 89 -9.24 1.77 6.74
N ILE A 90 -9.54 0.75 5.93
CA ILE A 90 -8.50 -0.02 5.26
C ILE A 90 -7.66 0.83 4.32
N CYS A 91 -6.35 0.77 4.53
CA CYS A 91 -5.40 1.33 3.59
C CYS A 91 -5.05 0.29 2.53
N ILE A 92 -5.34 0.60 1.27
CA ILE A 92 -5.02 -0.25 0.13
C ILE A 92 -3.92 0.40 -0.70
N GLY A 93 -2.74 -0.23 -0.71
CA GLY A 93 -1.62 0.11 -1.58
C GLY A 93 -1.54 -0.80 -2.80
N THR A 94 -0.90 -0.33 -3.87
CA THR A 94 -0.57 -1.18 -5.03
C THR A 94 0.76 -0.77 -5.65
N ASP A 95 1.28 -1.66 -6.48
CA ASP A 95 2.46 -1.52 -7.31
C ASP A 95 2.03 -1.43 -8.77
N VAL A 96 2.59 -0.48 -9.52
CA VAL A 96 2.31 -0.28 -10.96
C VAL A 96 3.60 -0.09 -11.75
N MET A 97 3.70 -0.82 -12.85
CA MET A 97 4.78 -0.72 -13.81
C MET A 97 4.39 0.21 -14.96
N VAL A 98 5.35 1.01 -15.44
CA VAL A 98 5.20 1.79 -16.68
C VAL A 98 6.34 1.49 -17.63
N GLY A 99 6.10 1.57 -18.94
CA GLY A 99 7.11 1.33 -19.96
C GLY A 99 7.37 -0.14 -20.27
N PHE A 100 6.41 -1.02 -19.97
CA PHE A 100 6.53 -2.42 -20.38
C PHE A 100 6.64 -2.51 -21.91
N PRO A 101 7.48 -3.40 -22.49
CA PRO A 101 7.65 -3.46 -23.93
C PRO A 101 6.32 -3.65 -24.69
N GLY A 102 6.06 -2.76 -25.64
CA GLY A 102 4.82 -2.68 -26.41
C GLY A 102 3.63 -2.04 -25.70
N GLU A 103 3.84 -1.30 -24.59
CA GLU A 103 2.78 -0.52 -23.91
C GLU A 103 2.39 0.71 -24.73
N THR A 104 1.18 0.71 -25.27
CA THR A 104 0.63 1.85 -26.02
C THR A 104 0.13 2.96 -25.10
N GLU A 105 -0.10 4.15 -25.64
CA GLU A 105 -0.70 5.26 -24.89
C GLU A 105 -2.10 4.89 -24.35
N ALA A 106 -2.92 4.21 -25.15
CA ALA A 106 -4.24 3.76 -24.70
C ALA A 106 -4.17 2.81 -23.49
N GLN A 107 -3.19 1.90 -23.46
CA GLN A 107 -3.00 0.96 -22.34
C GLN A 107 -2.46 1.65 -21.08
N PHE A 108 -1.62 2.67 -21.27
CA PHE A 108 -1.22 3.56 -20.19
C PHE A 108 -2.43 4.32 -19.61
N LEU A 109 -3.31 4.85 -20.46
CA LEU A 109 -4.52 5.56 -20.03
C LEU A 109 -5.50 4.63 -19.31
N GLN A 110 -5.65 3.37 -19.76
CA GLN A 110 -6.42 2.35 -19.02
C GLN A 110 -5.87 2.18 -17.59
N THR A 111 -4.54 2.11 -17.45
CA THR A 111 -3.88 2.04 -16.13
C THR A 111 -4.14 3.28 -15.29
N GLN A 112 -4.01 4.48 -15.87
CA GLN A 112 -4.28 5.72 -15.17
C GLN A 112 -5.73 5.81 -14.68
N ASN A 113 -6.71 5.47 -15.54
CA ASN A 113 -8.13 5.53 -15.21
C ASN A 113 -8.48 4.52 -14.09
N LEU A 114 -8.00 3.28 -14.21
CA LEU A 114 -8.18 2.28 -13.15
C LEU A 114 -7.69 2.78 -11.79
N LEU A 115 -6.46 3.31 -11.74
CA LEU A 115 -5.87 3.82 -10.50
C LEU A 115 -6.60 5.06 -9.98
N GLN A 116 -7.18 5.87 -10.86
CA GLN A 116 -7.97 7.04 -10.50
C GLN A 116 -9.28 6.63 -9.83
N ASP A 117 -9.96 5.61 -10.36
CA ASP A 117 -11.32 5.24 -9.96
C ASP A 117 -11.36 4.31 -8.73
N LEU A 118 -10.34 3.48 -8.54
CA LEU A 118 -10.31 2.55 -7.41
C LEU A 118 -10.10 3.26 -6.05
N PRO A 119 -10.64 2.73 -4.94
CA PRO A 119 -10.45 3.28 -3.60
C PRO A 119 -9.07 2.94 -2.98
N ILE A 120 -8.01 3.01 -3.80
CA ILE A 120 -6.63 2.84 -3.35
C ILE A 120 -6.08 4.13 -2.73
N HIS A 121 -5.25 3.98 -1.71
CA HIS A 121 -4.69 5.08 -0.94
C HIS A 121 -3.41 5.62 -1.57
N TYR A 122 -2.57 4.73 -2.07
CA TYR A 122 -1.35 5.09 -2.74
C TYR A 122 -0.91 3.97 -3.68
N PHE A 123 0.05 4.29 -4.52
CA PHE A 123 0.74 3.28 -5.31
C PHE A 123 2.19 3.65 -5.60
N HIS A 124 3.04 2.63 -5.72
CA HIS A 124 4.43 2.78 -6.13
C HIS A 124 4.54 2.59 -7.64
N VAL A 125 5.24 3.53 -8.28
CA VAL A 125 5.43 3.53 -9.73
C VAL A 125 6.89 3.19 -10.03
N PHE A 126 7.11 2.06 -10.68
CA PHE A 126 8.43 1.62 -11.13
C PHE A 126 8.45 1.53 -12.67
N PRO A 127 9.43 2.17 -13.32
CA PRO A 127 9.71 1.92 -14.73
C PRO A 127 10.07 0.45 -14.95
N TYR A 128 9.66 -0.11 -16.07
CA TYR A 128 10.22 -1.36 -16.56
C TYR A 128 11.73 -1.19 -16.73
N SER A 129 12.49 -2.15 -16.20
CA SER A 129 13.91 -2.29 -16.48
C SER A 129 14.15 -3.68 -17.04
N SER A 130 14.77 -3.73 -18.22
CA SER A 130 15.14 -5.01 -18.82
C SER A 130 16.16 -5.69 -17.91
N ARG A 131 15.84 -6.93 -17.52
CA ARG A 131 16.76 -7.79 -16.75
C ARG A 131 17.24 -8.91 -17.66
N PRO A 132 18.56 -9.17 -17.71
CA PRO A 132 19.11 -10.30 -18.45
C PRO A 132 18.39 -11.61 -18.10
N GLY A 133 17.99 -12.38 -19.11
CA GLY A 133 17.37 -13.70 -18.94
C GLY A 133 15.84 -13.68 -18.74
N THR A 134 15.19 -12.52 -18.76
CA THR A 134 13.72 -12.46 -18.65
C THR A 134 13.04 -12.62 -20.02
N PRO A 135 11.84 -13.25 -20.10
CA PRO A 135 11.10 -13.34 -21.36
C PRO A 135 10.84 -11.97 -22.01
N ALA A 136 10.68 -10.93 -21.19
CA ALA A 136 10.45 -9.56 -21.63
C ALA A 136 11.69 -8.87 -22.24
N GLN A 137 12.90 -9.40 -22.03
CA GLN A 137 14.12 -8.92 -22.68
C GLN A 137 14.05 -9.10 -24.21
N ARG A 138 13.36 -10.13 -24.68
CA ARG A 138 13.24 -10.48 -26.11
C ARG A 138 12.15 -9.71 -26.85
N LEU A 139 11.47 -8.78 -26.17
CA LEU A 139 10.43 -7.97 -26.78
C LEU A 139 11.09 -6.76 -27.46
N GLU A 140 10.85 -6.63 -28.77
CA GLU A 140 11.51 -5.64 -29.64
C GLU A 140 10.94 -4.22 -29.48
N ASP A 141 9.71 -4.10 -28.97
CA ASP A 141 8.97 -2.83 -28.84
C ASP A 141 9.30 -2.06 -27.55
N GLN A 142 10.58 -1.77 -27.30
CA GLN A 142 10.93 -0.94 -26.15
C GLN A 142 10.48 0.50 -26.34
N LEU A 143 9.94 1.09 -25.27
CA LEU A 143 9.48 2.48 -25.29
C LEU A 143 10.65 3.45 -25.13
N ASP A 144 10.50 4.63 -25.74
CA ASP A 144 11.42 5.74 -25.55
C ASP A 144 11.55 6.10 -24.05
N PRO A 145 12.77 6.24 -23.50
CA PRO A 145 12.99 6.56 -22.09
C PRO A 145 12.29 7.83 -21.60
N ASN A 146 12.11 8.84 -22.46
CA ASN A 146 11.38 10.06 -22.10
C ASN A 146 9.89 9.76 -21.91
N GLN A 147 9.28 8.95 -22.78
CA GLN A 147 7.89 8.52 -22.61
C GLN A 147 7.70 7.76 -21.29
N ILE A 148 8.62 6.85 -20.94
CA ILE A 148 8.58 6.12 -19.67
C ILE A 148 8.68 7.09 -18.48
N ARG A 149 9.59 8.09 -18.56
CA ARG A 149 9.77 9.10 -17.51
C ARG A 149 8.52 9.95 -17.32
N GLU A 150 7.88 10.39 -18.41
CA GLU A 150 6.65 11.17 -18.39
C GLU A 150 5.48 10.38 -17.79
N ARG A 151 5.27 9.14 -18.25
CA ARG A 151 4.24 8.23 -17.71
C ARG A 151 4.45 8.00 -16.22
N ALA A 152 5.69 7.74 -15.80
CA ALA A 152 6.03 7.56 -14.39
C ALA A 152 5.72 8.82 -13.57
N ALA A 153 6.05 10.01 -14.08
CA ALA A 153 5.79 11.27 -13.41
C ALA A 153 4.28 11.54 -13.25
N LYS A 154 3.49 11.27 -14.29
CA LYS A 154 2.01 11.38 -14.27
C LYS A 154 1.42 10.49 -13.17
N LEU A 155 1.77 9.20 -13.14
CA LEU A 155 1.27 8.27 -12.13
C LEU A 155 1.76 8.61 -10.72
N ARG A 156 3.03 9.01 -10.53
CA ARG A 156 3.52 9.46 -9.21
C ARG A 156 2.74 10.66 -8.70
N ASN A 157 2.40 11.61 -9.57
CA ASN A 157 1.57 12.75 -9.19
C ASN A 157 0.17 12.30 -8.73
N LEU A 158 -0.47 11.41 -9.48
CA LEU A 158 -1.76 10.83 -9.09
C LEU A 158 -1.68 10.10 -7.74
N SER A 159 -0.65 9.27 -7.52
CA SER A 159 -0.40 8.58 -6.23
C SER A 159 -0.28 9.56 -5.06
N ARG A 160 0.49 10.66 -5.23
CA ARG A 160 0.60 11.72 -4.20
C ARG A 160 -0.75 12.38 -3.92
N LYS A 161 -1.57 12.64 -4.95
CA LYS A 161 -2.91 13.23 -4.79
C LYS A 161 -3.83 12.30 -3.99
N LYS A 162 -3.86 11.00 -4.33
CA LYS A 162 -4.68 10.01 -3.60
C LYS A 162 -4.23 9.86 -2.16
N ARG A 163 -2.91 9.76 -1.93
CA ARG A 163 -2.35 9.66 -0.57
C ARG A 163 -2.68 10.89 0.28
N ARG A 164 -2.50 12.09 -0.28
CA ARG A 164 -2.86 13.33 0.39
C ARG A 164 -4.36 13.39 0.69
N HIS A 165 -5.21 12.94 -0.24
CA HIS A 165 -6.65 12.87 0.00
C HIS A 165 -6.99 11.94 1.17
N ALA A 166 -6.41 10.74 1.20
CA ALA A 166 -6.59 9.80 2.31
C ALA A 166 -6.12 10.39 3.65
N HIS A 167 -4.91 10.94 3.69
CA HIS A 167 -4.36 11.53 4.92
C HIS A 167 -5.14 12.74 5.43
N ARG A 168 -5.77 13.53 4.55
CA ARG A 168 -6.60 14.67 4.98
C ARG A 168 -7.78 14.25 5.85
N LYS A 169 -8.34 13.05 5.60
CA LYS A 169 -9.45 12.52 6.40
C LYS A 169 -9.06 12.24 7.86
N LEU A 170 -7.77 12.11 8.14
CA LEU A 170 -7.27 11.88 9.49
C LEU A 170 -7.18 13.17 10.32
N ILE A 171 -7.14 14.36 9.70
CA ILE A 171 -7.06 15.63 10.45
C ILE A 171 -8.27 15.73 11.37
N GLY A 172 -8.03 16.05 12.65
CA GLY A 172 -9.09 16.14 13.65
C GLY A 172 -9.43 14.81 14.32
N THR A 173 -8.89 13.68 13.85
CA THR A 173 -9.05 12.37 14.51
C THR A 173 -7.90 12.05 15.46
N THR A 174 -8.17 11.23 16.47
CA THR A 174 -7.13 10.60 17.31
C THR A 174 -6.79 9.23 16.74
N GLN A 175 -5.49 8.97 16.54
CA GLN A 175 -5.01 7.72 15.95
C GLN A 175 -4.03 7.03 16.91
N GLN A 176 -4.14 5.71 17.05
CA GLN A 176 -3.16 4.92 17.80
C GLN A 176 -1.88 4.74 16.97
N VAL A 177 -0.76 5.32 17.41
CA VAL A 177 0.51 5.32 16.68
C VAL A 177 1.55 4.49 17.42
N LEU A 178 2.12 3.49 16.74
CA LEU A 178 3.30 2.76 17.21
C LEU A 178 4.55 3.51 16.75
N PHE A 179 5.34 4.03 17.69
CA PHE A 179 6.57 4.76 17.39
C PHE A 179 7.76 3.82 17.20
N GLU A 180 8.53 4.03 16.13
CA GLU A 180 9.64 3.12 15.73
C GLU A 180 10.95 3.86 15.47
N ALA A 181 10.92 5.19 15.34
CA ALA A 181 12.11 5.96 15.01
C ALA A 181 12.13 7.33 15.68
N ARG A 182 13.30 7.69 16.21
CA ARG A 182 13.67 9.03 16.65
C ARG A 182 14.83 9.53 15.80
N LYS A 183 14.71 10.74 15.26
CA LYS A 183 15.77 11.41 14.51
C LYS A 183 16.66 12.23 15.44
N THR A 184 17.82 12.63 14.91
CA THR A 184 18.79 13.48 15.62
C THR A 184 18.26 14.88 15.93
N ASP A 185 17.28 15.37 15.17
CA ASP A 185 16.58 16.64 15.41
C ASP A 185 15.50 16.54 16.51
N GLY A 186 15.40 15.40 17.20
CA GLY A 186 14.42 15.14 18.24
C GLY A 186 13.04 14.71 17.71
N SER A 187 12.79 14.83 16.40
CA SER A 187 11.52 14.39 15.81
C SER A 187 11.35 12.88 15.90
N GLN A 188 10.12 12.45 16.17
CA GLN A 188 9.78 11.04 16.31
C GLN A 188 8.73 10.65 15.28
N SER A 189 8.79 9.41 14.80
CA SER A 189 7.84 8.90 13.82
C SER A 189 7.39 7.50 14.12
N GLY A 190 6.13 7.24 13.78
CA GLY A 190 5.48 5.96 13.95
C GLY A 190 4.42 5.71 12.90
N TYR A 191 3.72 4.60 13.04
CA TYR A 191 2.65 4.20 12.14
C TYR A 191 1.34 3.95 12.88
N THR A 192 0.26 4.40 12.26
CA THR A 192 -1.10 4.00 12.61
C THR A 192 -1.36 2.54 12.21
N ALA A 193 -2.49 1.97 12.65
CA ALA A 193 -2.86 0.60 12.28
C ALA A 193 -2.97 0.42 10.75
N ASN A 194 -3.59 1.36 10.05
CA ASN A 194 -3.67 1.37 8.58
C ASN A 194 -2.38 1.86 7.88
N TYR A 195 -1.25 1.84 8.59
CA TYR A 195 0.09 2.11 8.08
C TYR A 195 0.31 3.54 7.54
N THR A 196 -0.49 4.50 8.01
CA THR A 196 -0.18 5.92 7.80
C THR A 196 0.94 6.34 8.74
N ARG A 197 2.02 6.89 8.17
CA ARG A 197 3.16 7.42 8.93
C ARG A 197 2.79 8.75 9.57
N VAL A 198 3.01 8.86 10.89
CA VAL A 198 2.76 10.05 11.69
C VAL A 198 4.08 10.57 12.27
N MET A 199 4.25 11.88 12.23
CA MET A 199 5.43 12.60 12.73
C MET A 199 5.04 13.46 13.93
N LEU A 200 5.88 13.44 14.96
CA LEU A 200 5.90 14.42 16.04
C LEU A 200 7.10 15.34 15.84
N ARG A 201 6.88 16.65 15.82
CA ARG A 201 7.95 17.65 15.58
C ARG A 201 8.69 18.04 16.85
N GLU A 202 8.02 17.97 17.98
CA GLU A 202 8.56 18.44 19.26
C GLU A 202 9.24 17.27 19.98
N ASP A 203 10.46 17.52 20.47
CA ASP A 203 11.11 16.61 21.38
C ASP A 203 10.41 16.71 22.74
N SER A 204 9.58 15.72 23.06
CA SER A 204 8.98 15.59 24.39
C SER A 204 10.00 15.29 25.50
N GLY A 205 11.29 15.12 25.15
CA GLY A 205 12.37 14.64 26.02
C GLY A 205 12.28 13.14 26.31
N LYS A 206 11.15 12.51 25.96
CA LYS A 206 10.89 11.08 26.14
C LYS A 206 11.09 10.35 24.82
N ASP A 207 11.82 9.24 24.87
CA ASP A 207 11.89 8.30 23.77
C ASP A 207 10.62 7.43 23.76
N LEU A 208 9.82 7.56 22.72
CA LEU A 208 8.57 6.82 22.54
C LEU A 208 8.76 5.53 21.74
N CYS A 209 9.99 5.18 21.36
CA CYS A 209 10.26 3.98 20.56
C CYS A 209 9.64 2.72 21.22
N ASN A 210 8.99 1.90 20.40
CA ASN A 210 8.22 0.71 20.77
C ASN A 210 7.00 0.98 21.67
N GLN A 211 6.52 2.22 21.74
CA GLN A 211 5.30 2.56 22.48
C GLN A 211 4.15 2.86 21.52
N MET A 212 2.95 2.41 21.90
CA MET A 212 1.71 2.75 21.21
C MET A 212 1.02 3.89 21.96
N ILE A 213 0.91 5.03 21.30
CA ILE A 213 0.43 6.28 21.91
C ILE A 213 -0.74 6.84 21.08
N PRO A 214 -1.84 7.27 21.71
CA PRO A 214 -2.88 8.02 21.02
C PRO A 214 -2.35 9.41 20.60
N VAL A 215 -2.49 9.72 19.32
CA VAL A 215 -2.01 10.97 18.72
C VAL A 215 -3.17 11.68 18.04
N GLN A 216 -3.45 12.91 18.47
CA GLN A 216 -4.38 13.78 17.76
C GLN A 216 -3.71 14.28 16.49
N ILE A 217 -4.27 13.95 15.33
CA ILE A 217 -3.76 14.43 14.05
C ILE A 217 -4.21 15.87 13.84
N THR A 218 -3.24 16.76 13.60
CA THR A 218 -3.47 18.21 13.55
C THR A 218 -3.37 18.77 12.14
N HIS A 219 -2.40 18.32 11.34
CA HIS A 219 -2.19 18.87 10.00
C HIS A 219 -1.39 17.93 9.09
N LEU A 220 -1.32 18.29 7.81
CA LEU A 220 -0.43 17.68 6.82
C LEU A 220 0.66 18.67 6.41
N GLY A 221 1.88 18.18 6.24
CA GLY A 221 3.01 18.96 5.72
C GLY A 221 3.90 18.08 4.84
N ASP A 222 4.30 18.56 3.66
CA ASP A 222 5.18 17.83 2.73
C ASP A 222 4.74 16.39 2.40
N GLY A 223 3.42 16.14 2.44
CA GLY A 223 2.85 14.81 2.21
C GLY A 223 2.92 13.85 3.40
N LEU A 224 3.40 14.31 4.55
CA LEU A 224 3.42 13.62 5.83
C LEU A 224 2.26 14.06 6.73
N VAL A 225 1.91 13.21 7.69
CA VAL A 225 0.91 13.47 8.72
C VAL A 225 1.60 13.89 10.00
N TYR A 226 1.11 14.96 10.62
CA TYR A 226 1.62 15.48 11.89
C TYR A 226 0.52 15.47 12.94
N GLY A 227 0.92 15.27 14.19
CA GLY A 227 0.01 15.29 15.32
C GLY A 227 0.73 15.60 16.63
N SER A 228 -0.05 15.56 17.71
CA SER A 228 0.41 15.72 19.09
C SER A 228 -0.13 14.57 19.93
N PRO A 229 0.66 13.96 20.84
CA PRO A 229 0.15 12.98 21.78
C PRO A 229 -1.02 13.54 22.59
N THR A 230 -2.07 12.74 22.79
CA THR A 230 -3.14 13.05 23.74
C THR A 230 -2.79 12.37 25.06
N ILE A 231 -2.52 13.16 26.10
CA ILE A 231 -2.28 12.69 27.46
C ILE A 231 -3.63 12.37 28.11
#